data_AF-A0A8J5WP92-F1
#
_entry.id   AF-A0A8J5WP92-F1
#
_cell.length_a   1.000
_cell.length_b   1.000
_cell.length_c   1.000
_cell.angle_alpha   90.00
_cell.angle_beta   90.00
_cell.angle_gamma   90.00
#
_symmetry.space_group_name_H-M   'P 1'
#
loop_
_entity.id
_entity.type
_entity.pdbx_description
1 polymer ?
#
loop_
_entity_poly.entity_id
_entity_poly.type
_entity_poly.pdbx_seq_one_letter_code
_entity_poly.pdbx_strand_id
1 'polypeptide(L)'
;MESLSAQLTEARHAAQKAQKLLEPVSNRKKNRQLEDDGLVITKALYGNRKRIKERGESNELHDDVASQVLDVTIPLNFLITDAGQLKLHNGIKKSGIMGFYDPCPGDPKLVLVEYTFHGRKHKVMADDYDALSIPQDIHRI
;
A
#
# COMPACT_ATOMS: atom_id res chain seq x y z
N MET A 1 -2.21 -3.88 -28.65
CA MET A 1 -2.78 -3.70 -27.29
C MET A 1 -2.66 -4.95 -26.42
N GLU A 2 -2.64 -6.18 -26.97
CA GLU A 2 -2.50 -7.44 -26.20
C GLU A 2 -1.20 -7.56 -25.38
N SER A 3 -0.12 -6.90 -25.82
CA SER A 3 1.17 -6.97 -25.12
C SER A 3 1.15 -6.26 -23.75
N LEU A 4 0.44 -5.14 -23.60
CA LEU A 4 0.44 -4.38 -22.34
C LEU A 4 -0.42 -5.04 -21.26
N SER A 5 -1.60 -5.57 -21.63
CA SER A 5 -2.45 -6.29 -20.68
C SER A 5 -1.80 -7.57 -20.15
N ALA A 6 -1.09 -8.30 -21.02
CA ALA A 6 -0.31 -9.47 -20.62
C ALA A 6 0.82 -9.09 -19.64
N GLN A 7 1.61 -8.05 -19.96
CA GLN A 7 2.67 -7.53 -19.09
C GLN A 7 2.13 -7.09 -17.72
N LEU A 8 1.00 -6.39 -17.68
CA LEU A 8 0.37 -5.97 -16.42
C LEU A 8 -0.11 -7.17 -15.59
N THR A 9 -0.63 -8.19 -16.25
CA THR A 9 -1.07 -9.43 -15.58
C THR A 9 0.12 -10.16 -14.97
N GLU A 10 1.22 -10.29 -15.72
CA GLU A 10 2.45 -10.90 -15.23
C GLU A 10 3.08 -10.10 -14.08
N ALA A 11 3.18 -8.78 -14.21
CA ALA A 11 3.68 -7.90 -13.16
C ALA A 11 2.85 -7.99 -11.88
N ARG A 12 1.51 -8.06 -12.01
CA ARG A 12 0.60 -8.28 -10.90
C ARG A 12 0.86 -9.62 -10.22
N HIS A 13 1.00 -10.70 -10.98
CA HIS A 13 1.31 -12.01 -10.42
C HIS A 13 2.67 -12.04 -9.71
N ALA A 14 3.69 -11.38 -10.26
CA ALA A 14 5.00 -11.26 -9.63
C ALA A 14 4.90 -10.50 -8.30
N ALA A 15 4.17 -9.38 -8.26
CA ALA A 15 3.92 -8.63 -7.04
C ALA A 15 3.19 -9.48 -6.00
N GLN A 16 2.12 -10.19 -6.37
CA GLN A 16 1.37 -11.07 -5.46
C GLN A 16 2.23 -12.23 -4.91
N LYS A 17 3.08 -12.84 -5.74
CA LYS A 17 4.04 -13.85 -5.29
C LYS A 17 5.00 -13.27 -4.25
N ALA A 18 5.54 -12.07 -4.49
CA ALA A 18 6.38 -11.39 -3.52
C ALA A 18 5.61 -11.08 -2.22
N GLN A 19 4.36 -10.61 -2.29
CA GLN A 19 3.55 -10.38 -1.09
C GLN A 19 3.35 -11.66 -0.26
N LYS A 20 3.09 -12.81 -0.90
CA LYS A 20 3.00 -14.11 -0.19
C LYS A 20 4.29 -14.47 0.54
N LEU A 21 5.46 -14.14 -0.03
CA LEU A 21 6.75 -14.36 0.64
C LEU A 21 6.96 -13.42 1.84
N LEU A 22 6.41 -12.20 1.77
CA LEU A 22 6.49 -11.22 2.86
C LEU A 22 5.50 -11.51 4.00
N GLU A 23 4.40 -12.20 3.71
CA GLU A 23 3.26 -12.40 4.62
C GLU A 23 3.64 -12.93 6.01
N PRO A 24 4.50 -13.97 6.17
CA PRO A 24 4.85 -14.47 7.51
C PRO A 24 5.55 -13.41 8.37
N VAL A 25 6.49 -12.67 7.79
CA VAL A 25 7.25 -11.63 8.51
C VAL A 25 6.38 -10.39 8.74
N SER A 26 5.56 -10.02 7.75
CA SER A 26 4.59 -8.94 7.85
C SER A 26 3.60 -9.18 9.00
N ASN A 27 3.02 -10.38 9.09
CA ASN A 27 2.10 -10.75 10.17
C ASN A 27 2.79 -10.75 11.55
N ARG A 28 4.02 -11.27 11.65
CA ARG A 28 4.78 -11.20 12.91
C ARG A 28 5.04 -9.76 13.36
N LYS A 29 5.48 -8.89 12.46
CA LYS A 29 5.71 -7.46 12.75
C LYS A 29 4.41 -6.76 13.16
N LYS A 30 3.34 -6.98 12.39
CA LYS A 30 2.01 -6.45 12.66
C LYS A 30 1.49 -6.86 14.05
N ASN A 31 1.63 -8.14 14.41
CA ASN A 31 1.17 -8.63 15.71
C ASN A 31 1.97 -8.03 16.87
N ARG A 32 3.29 -7.89 16.72
CA ARG A 32 4.12 -7.20 17.72
C ARG A 32 3.67 -5.75 17.90
N GLN A 33 3.44 -5.03 16.80
CA GLN A 33 2.92 -3.66 16.87
C GLN A 33 1.55 -3.61 17.52
N LEU A 34 0.69 -4.60 17.28
CA LEU A 34 -0.63 -4.67 17.90
C LEU A 34 -0.56 -4.87 19.42
N GLU A 35 0.38 -5.70 19.91
CA GLU A 35 0.61 -5.92 21.35
C GLU A 35 1.07 -4.65 22.07
N ASP A 36 1.85 -3.82 21.39
CA ASP A 36 2.41 -2.56 21.92
C ASP A 36 1.49 -1.34 21.69
N ASP A 37 0.25 -1.53 21.22
CA ASP A 37 -0.65 -0.46 20.74
C ASP A 37 0.03 0.48 19.71
N GLY A 38 0.98 -0.06 18.94
CA GLY A 38 1.82 0.63 17.98
C GLY A 38 1.17 0.83 16.61
N LEU A 39 2.01 0.96 15.57
CA LEU A 39 1.56 1.24 14.22
C LEU A 39 1.10 -0.04 13.52
N VAL A 40 -0.17 -0.10 13.13
CA VAL A 40 -0.74 -1.21 12.34
C VAL A 40 -1.43 -0.65 11.11
N ILE A 41 -0.95 -0.99 9.91
CA ILE A 41 -1.61 -0.61 8.66
C ILE A 41 -2.77 -1.57 8.42
N THR A 42 -3.99 -1.05 8.46
CA THR A 42 -5.22 -1.84 8.34
C THR A 42 -5.67 -2.01 6.90
N LYS A 43 -5.36 -1.02 6.03
CA LYS A 43 -5.65 -1.06 4.60
C LYS A 43 -4.69 -0.14 3.87
N ALA A 44 -4.12 -0.62 2.77
CA ALA A 44 -3.35 0.23 1.87
C ALA A 44 -3.59 -0.13 0.40
N LEU A 45 -3.84 0.89 -0.41
CA LEU A 45 -4.14 0.75 -1.83
C LEU A 45 -3.17 1.60 -2.65
N TYR A 46 -2.55 1.02 -3.66
CA TYR A 46 -1.67 1.72 -4.61
C TYR A 46 -2.20 1.59 -6.04
N GLY A 47 -2.18 2.67 -6.81
CA GLY A 47 -2.64 2.65 -8.19
C GLY A 47 -3.26 3.97 -8.65
N ASN A 48 -4.18 3.88 -9.61
CA ASN A 48 -4.70 5.05 -10.32
C ASN A 48 -5.35 6.05 -9.35
N ARG A 49 -4.89 7.31 -9.40
CA ARG A 49 -5.32 8.38 -8.50
C ARG A 49 -6.84 8.60 -8.50
N LYS A 50 -7.47 8.58 -9.68
CA LYS A 50 -8.92 8.80 -9.80
C LYS A 50 -9.67 7.63 -9.18
N ARG A 51 -9.30 6.40 -9.54
CA ARG A 51 -9.91 5.17 -9.01
C ARG A 51 -9.82 5.05 -7.49
N ILE A 52 -8.68 5.40 -6.89
CA ILE A 52 -8.53 5.35 -5.42
C ILE A 52 -9.39 6.41 -4.73
N LYS A 53 -9.51 7.61 -5.29
CA LYS A 53 -10.37 8.66 -4.74
C LYS A 53 -11.86 8.28 -4.84
N GLU A 54 -12.28 7.72 -5.96
CA GLU A 54 -13.66 7.23 -6.19
C GLU A 54 -14.01 6.06 -5.24
N ARG A 55 -13.07 5.13 -4.99
CA ARG A 55 -13.25 4.00 -4.07
C ARG A 55 -13.29 4.39 -2.59
N GLY A 56 -13.04 5.65 -2.24
CA GLY A 56 -13.26 6.15 -0.88
C GLY A 56 -14.70 6.04 -0.41
N GLU A 57 -15.66 5.84 -1.33
CA GLU A 57 -17.10 5.90 -1.10
C GLU A 57 -17.83 4.55 -1.30
N SER A 58 -17.18 3.52 -1.85
CA SER A 58 -17.81 2.23 -2.16
C SER A 58 -16.90 1.04 -1.79
N ASN A 59 -17.46 0.06 -1.06
CA ASN A 59 -16.72 -1.04 -0.40
C ASN A 59 -16.34 -2.22 -1.33
N GLU A 60 -16.64 -2.16 -2.62
CA GLU A 60 -16.38 -3.29 -3.52
C GLU A 60 -14.94 -3.27 -4.05
N LEU A 61 -14.09 -4.08 -3.44
CA LEU A 61 -12.75 -4.37 -3.90
C LEU A 61 -12.80 -5.44 -5.00
N HIS A 62 -13.00 -5.04 -6.25
CA HIS A 62 -12.55 -5.88 -7.36
C HIS A 62 -11.03 -5.76 -7.41
N ASP A 63 -10.33 -6.84 -7.04
CA ASP A 63 -8.86 -6.95 -7.02
C ASP A 63 -8.39 -7.66 -8.29
N ASP A 64 -8.58 -7.01 -9.43
CA ASP A 64 -8.11 -7.46 -10.74
C ASP A 64 -7.33 -6.36 -11.46
N VAL A 65 -6.74 -6.67 -12.62
CA VAL A 65 -6.00 -5.71 -13.44
C VAL A 65 -6.91 -4.56 -13.92
N ALA A 66 -8.20 -4.83 -14.17
CA ALA A 66 -9.15 -3.83 -14.63
C ALA A 66 -9.41 -2.74 -13.58
N SER A 67 -9.26 -3.05 -12.29
CA SER A 67 -9.36 -2.09 -11.21
C SER A 67 -8.30 -0.98 -11.24
N GLN A 68 -7.15 -1.23 -11.89
CA GLN A 68 -5.97 -0.36 -11.86
C GLN A 68 -5.49 0.00 -10.43
N VAL A 69 -5.81 -0.84 -9.46
CA VAL A 69 -5.47 -0.70 -8.04
C VAL A 69 -4.89 -2.01 -7.53
N LEU A 70 -3.95 -1.92 -6.60
CA LEU A 70 -3.30 -3.03 -5.93
C LEU A 70 -3.41 -2.84 -4.42
N ASP A 71 -3.82 -3.89 -3.71
CA ASP A 71 -3.65 -3.95 -2.26
C ASP A 71 -2.16 -4.11 -1.91
N VAL A 72 -1.66 -3.19 -1.10
CA VAL A 72 -0.26 -3.15 -0.65
C VAL A 72 -0.15 -3.16 0.88
N THR A 73 -1.18 -3.64 1.57
CA THR A 73 -1.25 -3.72 3.03
C THR A 73 -0.15 -4.63 3.59
N ILE A 74 0.04 -5.81 2.99
CA ILE A 74 1.08 -6.77 3.41
C ILE A 74 2.50 -6.17 3.28
N PRO A 75 2.92 -5.66 2.10
CA PRO A 75 4.28 -5.14 1.95
C PRO A 75 4.52 -3.88 2.78
N LEU A 76 3.52 -3.02 2.99
CA LEU A 76 3.71 -1.88 3.89
C LEU A 76 3.86 -2.28 5.35
N ASN A 77 3.07 -3.24 5.87
CA ASN A 77 3.27 -3.75 7.23
C ASN A 77 4.64 -4.42 7.40
N PHE A 78 5.14 -5.10 6.35
CA PHE A 78 6.50 -5.65 6.35
C PHE A 78 7.58 -4.56 6.52
N LEU A 79 7.39 -3.38 5.94
CA LEU A 79 8.32 -2.26 6.00
C LEU A 79 8.29 -1.48 7.33
N ILE A 80 7.33 -1.74 8.22
CA ILE A 80 7.30 -1.12 9.54
C ILE A 80 8.55 -1.55 10.33
N THR A 81 9.23 -0.57 10.92
CA THR A 81 10.40 -0.77 11.77
C THR A 81 9.99 -1.26 13.17
N ASP A 82 10.92 -1.82 13.93
CA ASP A 82 10.63 -2.25 15.31
C ASP A 82 10.19 -1.09 16.22
N ALA A 83 10.59 0.14 15.88
CA ALA A 83 10.16 1.37 16.55
C ALA A 83 8.74 1.84 16.16
N GLY A 84 7.99 1.06 15.37
CA GLY A 84 6.62 1.39 14.97
C GLY A 84 6.52 2.54 13.97
N GLN A 85 7.53 2.70 13.11
CA GLN A 85 7.55 3.75 12.07
C GLN A 85 7.67 3.14 10.68
N LEU A 86 7.01 3.74 9.70
CA LEU A 86 7.20 3.49 8.28
C LEU A 86 7.66 4.77 7.59
N LYS A 87 8.75 4.68 6.81
CA LYS A 87 9.29 5.77 5.99
C LYS A 87 9.50 5.30 4.56
N LEU A 88 8.81 5.94 3.61
CA LEU A 88 9.09 5.87 2.18
C LEU A 88 9.77 7.17 1.77
N HIS A 89 10.91 7.07 1.08
CA HIS A 89 11.71 8.24 0.73
C HIS A 89 11.21 8.94 -0.53
N ASN A 90 11.37 10.26 -0.57
CA ASN A 90 11.07 11.08 -1.74
C ASN A 90 11.90 10.66 -2.95
N GLY A 91 11.32 10.74 -4.15
CA GLY A 91 11.99 10.42 -5.41
C GLY A 91 12.08 8.93 -5.73
N ILE A 92 11.69 8.04 -4.80
CA ILE A 92 11.59 6.60 -5.07
C ILE A 92 10.18 6.28 -5.54
N LYS A 93 10.07 5.75 -6.76
CA LYS A 93 8.80 5.30 -7.32
C LYS A 93 8.25 4.13 -6.50
N LYS A 94 6.97 4.21 -6.06
CA LYS A 94 6.37 3.19 -5.20
C LYS A 94 6.23 1.83 -5.88
N SER A 95 6.10 1.80 -7.21
CA SER A 95 6.13 0.54 -7.97
C SER A 95 7.47 -0.20 -7.92
N GLY A 96 8.55 0.43 -7.45
CA GLY A 96 9.85 -0.21 -7.23
C GLY A 96 9.97 -0.95 -5.90
N ILE A 97 8.97 -0.84 -5.01
CA ILE A 97 8.95 -1.52 -3.72
C ILE A 97 8.59 -2.99 -3.94
N MET A 98 9.23 -3.90 -3.21
CA MET A 98 8.89 -5.33 -3.27
C MET A 98 7.42 -5.56 -2.91
N GLY A 99 6.72 -6.36 -3.73
CA GLY A 99 5.29 -6.60 -3.57
C GLY A 99 4.40 -5.52 -4.20
N PHE A 100 4.99 -4.52 -4.87
CA PHE A 100 4.29 -3.54 -5.70
C PHE A 100 4.53 -3.83 -7.19
N TYR A 101 3.64 -3.31 -8.04
CA TYR A 101 3.85 -3.09 -9.47
C TYR A 101 3.10 -1.83 -9.89
N ASP A 102 3.32 -1.29 -11.09
CA ASP A 102 2.56 -0.15 -11.63
C ASP A 102 1.25 -0.65 -12.30
N PRO A 103 0.06 -0.46 -11.68
CA PRO A 103 -1.19 -1.00 -12.22
C PRO A 103 -1.82 -0.11 -13.31
N CYS A 104 -1.27 1.08 -13.55
CA CYS A 104 -1.73 2.02 -14.57
C CYS A 104 -0.56 2.85 -15.12
N PRO A 105 0.28 2.25 -15.99
CA PRO A 105 1.36 2.95 -16.65
C PRO A 105 0.84 4.14 -17.46
N GLY A 106 1.53 5.28 -17.38
CA GLY A 106 1.13 6.53 -18.03
C GLY A 106 0.14 7.38 -17.22
N ASP A 107 -0.55 6.80 -16.24
CA ASP A 107 -1.49 7.54 -15.39
C ASP A 107 -0.86 7.97 -14.04
N PRO A 108 -1.33 9.11 -13.47
CA PRO A 108 -0.98 9.51 -12.12
C PRO A 108 -1.42 8.49 -11.08
N LYS A 109 -0.50 8.15 -10.18
CA LYS A 109 -0.72 7.21 -9.09
C LYS A 109 -0.59 7.86 -7.73
N LEU A 110 -1.11 7.18 -6.74
CA LEU A 110 -0.88 7.44 -5.33
C LEU A 110 -0.99 6.16 -4.52
N VAL A 111 -0.54 6.23 -3.28
CA VAL A 111 -0.87 5.25 -2.24
C VAL A 111 -1.83 5.91 -1.25
N LEU A 112 -2.92 5.20 -0.93
CA LEU A 112 -3.78 5.48 0.21
C LEU A 112 -3.40 4.51 1.33
N VAL A 113 -3.22 5.02 2.54
CA VAL A 113 -2.92 4.21 3.73
C VAL A 113 -3.88 4.57 4.85
N GLU A 114 -4.61 3.58 5.35
CA GLU A 114 -5.40 3.62 6.57
C GLU A 114 -4.69 2.78 7.63
N TYR A 115 -4.53 3.33 8.83
CA TYR A 115 -3.79 2.67 9.91
C TYR A 115 -4.32 3.03 11.28
N THR A 116 -3.99 2.21 12.27
CA THR A 116 -4.18 2.50 13.69
C THR A 116 -2.84 2.79 14.35
N PHE A 117 -2.85 3.74 15.28
CA PHE A 117 -1.70 4.04 16.13
C PHE A 117 -2.22 4.47 17.50
N HIS A 118 -1.81 3.80 18.57
CA HIS A 118 -2.33 3.98 19.93
C HIS A 118 -3.87 3.98 19.99
N GLY A 119 -4.48 2.97 19.36
CA GLY A 119 -5.93 2.79 19.29
C GLY A 119 -6.69 3.82 18.43
N ARG A 120 -6.01 4.79 17.80
CA ARG A 120 -6.63 5.86 17.01
C ARG A 120 -6.49 5.58 15.52
N LYS A 121 -7.56 5.85 14.76
CA LYS A 121 -7.58 5.68 13.31
C LYS A 121 -6.96 6.89 12.61
N HIS A 122 -6.22 6.61 11.54
CA HIS A 122 -5.56 7.61 10.71
C HIS A 122 -5.69 7.23 9.24
N LYS A 123 -5.60 8.24 8.36
CA LYS A 123 -5.65 8.09 6.91
C LYS A 123 -4.76 9.13 6.24
N VAL A 124 -3.98 8.68 5.25
CA VAL A 124 -3.08 9.53 4.48
C VAL A 124 -2.99 9.06 3.04
N MET A 125 -2.81 10.00 2.13
CA MET A 125 -2.53 9.74 0.72
C MET A 125 -1.19 10.39 0.36
N ALA A 126 -0.37 9.70 -0.42
CA ALA A 126 0.89 10.22 -0.94
C ALA A 126 1.05 9.85 -2.42
N ASP A 127 1.53 10.79 -3.23
CA ASP A 127 1.73 10.55 -4.66
C ASP A 127 2.88 9.56 -4.91
N ASP A 128 2.99 9.04 -6.14
CA ASP A 128 3.92 7.94 -6.49
C ASP A 128 5.37 8.19 -6.03
N TYR A 129 5.86 9.42 -6.15
CA TYR A 129 7.24 9.81 -5.79
C TYR A 129 7.37 10.52 -4.44
N ASP A 130 6.26 10.90 -3.81
CA ASP A 130 6.29 11.67 -2.57
C ASP A 130 6.80 10.81 -1.40
N ALA A 131 7.47 11.47 -0.45
CA ALA A 131 7.79 10.83 0.82
C ALA A 131 6.51 10.49 1.60
N LEU A 132 6.56 9.40 2.36
CA LEU A 132 5.51 9.04 3.31
C LEU A 132 6.17 8.65 4.63
N SER A 133 5.87 9.37 5.71
CA SER A 133 6.30 9.01 7.06
C SER A 133 5.06 8.87 7.92
N ILE A 134 4.86 7.71 8.53
CA ILE A 134 3.76 7.44 9.48
C ILE A 134 4.30 6.73 10.72
N PRO A 135 3.67 6.93 11.90
CA PRO A 135 2.46 7.72 12.16
C PRO A 135 2.70 9.25 12.16
N GLN A 136 1.65 10.04 11.93
CA GLN A 136 1.63 11.49 12.20
C GLN A 136 0.23 11.95 12.64
N ASP A 137 0.16 12.86 13.62
CA ASP A 137 -1.09 13.35 14.19
C ASP A 137 -2.01 14.03 13.16
N ILE A 138 -1.42 14.72 12.16
CA ILE A 138 -2.17 15.38 11.09
C ILE A 138 -2.99 14.41 10.22
N HIS A 139 -2.70 13.10 10.29
CA HIS A 139 -3.42 12.07 9.55
C HIS A 139 -4.61 11.50 10.32
N ARG A 140 -4.83 11.92 11.58
CA ARG A 140 -5.89 11.37 12.43
C ARG A 140 -7.28 11.70 11.86
N ILE A 141 -8.19 10.73 11.91
CA ILE A 141 -9.61 10.88 11.57
C ILE A 141 -10.43 11.03 12.86
#